data_AF-B9TB11-F1
#
_entry.id   AF-B9TB11-F1
#
_cell.length_a   1.000
_cell.length_b   1.000
_cell.length_c   1.000
_cell.angle_alpha   90.00
_cell.angle_beta   90.00
_cell.angle_gamma   90.00
#
_symmetry.space_group_name_H-M   'P 1'
#
loop_
_entity.id
_entity.type
_entity.pdbx_description
1 polymer ?
#
loop_
_entity_poly.entity_id
_entity_poly.type
_entity_poly.pdbx_seq_one_letter_code
_entity_poly.pdbx_strand_id
1 'polypeptide(L)'
;MTRDICIIQVLEPNCQIARPRTKGAQGRRTLDEEDLQDLNISGLNKSAYWCRSYYYVLSDIWANNKRVREALHVREGTTGVWTRCNFSVAYTKSVTSTIDYHKYFSKQNLRALVYSGDHDMNIPHIATQNWDSYAQLEHQ
;
A
#
# COMPACT_ATOMS: atom_id res chain seq x y z
N MET A 1 6.42 -22.46 -12.83
CA MET A 1 5.35 -21.93 -13.71
C MET A 1 4.61 -20.78 -12.98
N THR A 2 5.35 -19.81 -12.39
CA THR A 2 4.80 -18.85 -11.40
C THR A 2 5.52 -17.49 -11.37
N ARG A 3 6.46 -17.21 -12.28
CA ARG A 3 7.23 -15.95 -12.23
C ARG A 3 6.49 -14.74 -12.80
N ASP A 4 5.41 -14.98 -13.55
CA ASP A 4 4.68 -13.92 -14.26
C ASP A 4 3.41 -13.47 -13.52
N ILE A 5 3.09 -14.06 -12.37
CA ILE A 5 1.87 -13.74 -11.62
C ILE A 5 2.16 -12.68 -10.56
N CYS A 6 1.43 -11.57 -10.59
CA CYS A 6 1.45 -10.58 -9.52
C CYS A 6 0.64 -11.09 -8.32
N ILE A 7 1.32 -11.36 -7.20
CA ILE A 7 0.65 -11.92 -6.01
C ILE A 7 -0.28 -10.92 -5.31
N ILE A 8 -0.09 -9.63 -5.54
CA ILE A 8 -0.90 -8.56 -4.91
C ILE A 8 -2.22 -8.36 -5.68
N GLN A 9 -2.22 -8.69 -6.98
CA GLN A 9 -3.41 -8.66 -7.84
C GLN A 9 -3.13 -9.58 -9.04
N VAL A 10 -3.76 -10.75 -9.10
CA VAL A 10 -3.52 -11.80 -10.12
C VAL A 10 -3.77 -11.37 -11.59
N LEU A 11 -4.65 -10.40 -11.80
CA LEU A 11 -4.99 -9.77 -13.09
C LEU A 11 -3.97 -8.69 -13.51
N GLU A 12 -3.14 -8.19 -12.60
CA GLU A 12 -2.12 -7.20 -12.92
C GLU A 12 -0.85 -7.88 -13.46
N PRO A 13 -0.14 -7.26 -14.42
CA PRO A 13 1.16 -7.74 -14.85
C PRO A 13 2.17 -7.67 -13.70
N ASN A 14 3.12 -8.61 -13.67
CA ASN A 14 4.23 -8.53 -12.74
C ASN A 14 5.20 -7.42 -13.19
N CYS A 15 5.29 -6.35 -12.40
CA CYS A 15 6.02 -5.13 -12.77
C CYS A 15 7.21 -4.87 -11.86
N GLN A 16 8.23 -4.20 -12.42
CA GLN A 16 9.33 -3.68 -11.62
C GLN A 16 8.84 -2.56 -10.69
N ILE A 17 9.35 -2.56 -9.45
CA ILE A 17 9.02 -1.55 -8.45
C ILE A 17 9.82 -0.28 -8.76
N ALA A 18 9.12 0.85 -8.90
CA ALA A 18 9.75 2.15 -9.06
C ALA A 18 10.57 2.51 -7.80
N ARG A 19 11.78 3.04 -7.99
CA ARG A 19 12.66 3.49 -6.91
C ARG A 19 12.78 5.01 -6.95
N PRO A 20 12.64 5.73 -5.81
CA PRO A 20 12.86 7.17 -5.79
C PRO A 20 14.29 7.52 -6.21
N ARG A 21 14.45 8.52 -7.08
CA ARG A 21 15.77 9.13 -7.35
C ARG A 21 16.15 10.05 -6.19
N THR A 22 17.32 9.84 -5.61
CA THR A 22 17.85 10.70 -4.55
C THR A 22 18.66 11.85 -5.16
N LYS A 23 18.07 13.03 -5.47
CA LYS A 23 18.78 14.34 -5.53
C LYS A 23 17.87 15.59 -5.39
N GLY A 24 18.19 16.43 -4.40
CA GLY A 24 18.23 17.91 -4.43
C GLY A 24 17.02 18.72 -4.94
N ALA A 25 16.21 19.25 -4.02
CA ALA A 25 15.10 20.16 -4.30
C ALA A 25 15.57 21.61 -4.52
N GLN A 26 15.14 22.26 -5.62
CA GLN A 26 14.88 23.70 -5.62
C GLN A 26 14.05 24.19 -6.82
N GLY A 27 12.95 24.88 -6.51
CA GLY A 27 12.35 25.89 -7.39
C GLY A 27 11.01 25.50 -8.04
N ARG A 28 9.97 26.31 -7.73
CA ARG A 28 8.62 26.37 -8.33
C ARG A 28 8.48 25.73 -9.73
N ARG A 29 7.45 24.90 -9.92
CA ARG A 29 6.40 25.09 -10.94
C ARG A 29 5.25 24.06 -10.82
N THR A 30 4.19 24.40 -11.52
CA THR A 30 2.96 23.67 -11.84
C THR A 30 3.21 22.23 -12.29
N LEU A 31 2.17 21.37 -12.25
CA LEU A 31 2.21 20.00 -12.78
C LEU A 31 2.49 20.05 -14.29
N ASP A 32 3.77 20.07 -14.66
CA ASP A 32 4.25 20.02 -16.04
C ASP A 32 4.78 18.61 -16.34
N GLU A 33 4.77 18.20 -17.61
CA GLU A 33 5.25 16.90 -18.11
C GLU A 33 6.71 16.55 -17.72
N GLU A 34 7.47 17.48 -17.14
CA GLU A 34 8.85 17.28 -16.65
C GLU A 34 8.92 16.50 -15.32
N ASP A 35 7.92 16.59 -14.43
CA ASP A 35 7.89 15.78 -13.19
C ASP A 35 7.85 14.27 -13.50
N LEU A 36 7.34 13.91 -14.68
CA LEU A 36 7.33 12.57 -15.24
C LEU A 36 8.70 12.14 -15.84
N GLN A 37 9.64 13.06 -16.04
CA GLN A 37 10.99 12.77 -16.56
C GLN A 37 12.03 12.51 -15.44
N ASP A 38 11.83 13.10 -14.26
CA ASP A 38 12.68 12.85 -13.08
C ASP A 38 12.44 11.47 -12.48
N LEU A 39 11.22 10.99 -12.61
CA LEU A 39 10.89 9.58 -12.64
C LEU A 39 11.47 9.06 -13.95
N ASN A 40 12.41 8.12 -13.93
CA ASN A 40 12.94 7.56 -15.18
C ASN A 40 11.88 6.68 -15.89
N ILE A 41 10.81 7.30 -16.40
CA ILE A 41 9.66 6.67 -17.07
C ILE A 41 10.05 6.23 -18.48
N SER A 42 11.14 6.75 -19.04
CA SER A 42 11.71 6.24 -20.30
C SER A 42 12.25 4.81 -20.19
N GLY A 43 12.51 4.29 -18.98
CA GLY A 43 12.80 2.88 -18.72
C GLY A 43 11.57 2.01 -18.43
N LEU A 44 10.39 2.63 -18.30
CA LEU A 44 9.12 1.97 -18.08
C LEU A 44 8.51 1.65 -19.45
N ASN A 45 8.54 0.37 -19.84
CA ASN A 45 7.85 -0.13 -21.02
C ASN A 45 6.38 0.36 -20.99
N LYS A 46 5.72 0.59 -22.14
CA LYS A 46 4.33 1.11 -22.21
C LYS A 46 3.31 0.35 -21.34
N SER A 47 3.65 -0.87 -20.91
CA SER A 47 2.95 -1.65 -19.88
C SER A 47 2.96 -1.04 -18.47
N ALA A 48 3.75 -0.01 -18.21
CA ALA A 48 3.94 0.60 -16.90
C ALA A 48 2.73 1.35 -16.35
N TYR A 49 1.91 1.94 -17.22
CA TYR A 49 0.66 2.59 -16.80
C TYR A 49 -0.34 1.59 -16.21
N TRP A 50 -0.21 0.31 -16.57
CA TRP A 50 -1.01 -0.79 -16.02
C TRP A 50 -0.43 -1.39 -14.74
N CYS A 51 0.74 -0.90 -14.30
CA CYS A 51 1.41 -1.39 -13.11
C CYS A 51 1.00 -0.58 -11.88
N ARG A 52 0.65 -1.29 -10.80
CA ARG A 52 0.34 -0.66 -9.51
C ARG A 52 1.47 0.20 -8.94
N SER A 53 2.72 -0.12 -9.26
CA SER A 53 3.88 0.68 -8.86
C SER A 53 3.84 2.12 -9.37
N TYR A 54 3.19 2.37 -10.51
CA TYR A 54 3.01 3.72 -11.05
C TYR A 54 2.13 4.58 -10.12
N TYR A 55 1.01 4.03 -9.61
CA TYR A 55 0.14 4.75 -8.67
C TYR A 55 0.82 5.09 -7.35
N TYR A 56 1.78 4.27 -6.90
CA TYR A 56 2.57 4.57 -5.70
C TYR A 56 3.46 5.81 -5.90
N VAL A 57 4.07 5.93 -7.08
CA VAL A 57 4.86 7.10 -7.44
C VAL A 57 4.01 8.36 -7.48
N LEU A 58 2.82 8.30 -8.08
CA LEU A 58 1.88 9.43 -8.07
C LEU A 58 1.48 9.83 -6.65
N SER A 59 1.32 8.85 -5.76
CA SER A 59 1.04 9.10 -4.33
C SER A 59 2.20 9.82 -3.66
N ASP A 60 3.45 9.41 -3.92
CA ASP A 60 4.64 10.07 -3.38
C ASP A 60 4.77 11.52 -3.88
N ILE A 61 4.52 11.78 -5.16
CA ILE A 61 4.52 13.16 -5.71
C ILE A 61 3.45 14.00 -5.02
N TRP A 62 2.22 13.50 -4.97
CA TRP A 62 1.09 14.23 -4.41
C TRP A 62 1.31 14.53 -2.92
N ALA A 63 1.70 13.54 -2.12
CA ALA A 63 1.88 13.69 -0.68
C ALA A 63 3.08 14.57 -0.30
N ASN A 64 4.09 14.68 -1.17
CA ASN A 64 5.26 15.54 -0.96
C ASN A 64 5.13 16.95 -1.54
N ASN A 65 4.08 17.23 -2.32
CA ASN A 65 3.83 18.56 -2.83
C ASN A 65 3.63 19.56 -1.66
N LYS A 66 4.34 20.70 -1.69
CA LYS A 66 4.29 21.69 -0.61
C LYS A 66 2.87 22.20 -0.33
N ARG A 67 2.08 22.45 -1.38
CA ARG A 67 0.70 22.96 -1.24
C ARG A 67 -0.22 21.91 -0.63
N VAL A 68 -0.04 20.64 -1.00
CA VAL A 68 -0.79 19.52 -0.40
C VAL A 68 -0.43 19.39 1.09
N ARG A 69 0.86 19.45 1.43
CA ARG A 69 1.31 19.39 2.83
C ARG A 69 0.80 20.56 3.66
N GLU A 70 0.78 21.76 3.09
CA GLU A 70 0.19 22.95 3.71
C GLU A 70 -1.32 22.78 3.94
N ALA A 71 -2.06 22.33 2.93
CA ALA A 71 -3.51 22.09 3.03
C ALA A 71 -3.86 20.98 4.04
N LEU A 72 -2.99 19.99 4.21
CA LEU A 72 -3.11 18.94 5.23
C LEU A 72 -2.55 19.34 6.60
N HIS A 73 -2.10 20.59 6.76
CA HIS A 73 -1.49 21.13 7.98
C HIS A 73 -0.28 20.33 8.50
N VAL A 74 0.52 19.78 7.59
CA VAL A 74 1.77 19.11 7.94
C VAL A 74 2.79 20.15 8.39
N ARG A 75 3.19 20.10 9.66
CA ARG A 75 4.12 21.07 10.26
C ARG A 75 5.50 21.00 9.59
N GLU A 76 5.97 22.14 9.07
CA GLU A 76 7.31 22.26 8.49
C GLU A 76 8.38 21.86 9.52
N GLY A 77 9.42 21.14 9.08
CA GLY A 77 10.52 20.66 9.93
C GLY A 77 10.22 19.43 10.79
N THR A 78 8.97 18.97 10.90
CA THR A 78 8.62 17.80 11.75
C THR A 78 8.74 16.45 11.03
N THR A 79 8.52 16.43 9.73
CA THR A 79 8.58 15.21 8.91
C THR A 79 9.34 15.51 7.62
N GLY A 80 10.23 14.60 7.25
CA GLY A 80 10.98 14.67 5.99
C GLY A 80 10.10 14.34 4.77
N VAL A 81 10.73 13.72 3.76
CA VAL A 81 10.02 13.19 2.59
C VAL A 81 9.04 12.10 3.05
N TRP A 82 7.78 12.27 2.71
CA TRP A 82 6.75 11.26 2.91
C TRP A 82 7.03 10.06 2.01
N THR A 83 6.87 8.87 2.56
CA THR A 83 6.98 7.59 1.86
C THR A 83 5.79 6.74 2.28
N ARG A 84 5.18 6.04 1.32
CA ARG A 84 4.05 5.14 1.56
C ARG A 84 4.33 4.06 2.61
N CYS A 85 5.54 3.50 2.62
CA CYS A 85 5.93 2.45 3.57
C CYS A 85 7.34 2.70 4.09
N ASN A 86 7.46 2.92 5.40
CA ASN A 86 8.75 2.99 6.08
C ASN A 86 9.21 1.58 6.50
N PHE A 87 9.97 0.93 5.62
CA PHE A 87 10.53 -0.41 5.88
C PHE A 87 11.71 -0.41 6.86
N SER A 88 12.19 0.76 7.29
CA SER A 88 13.26 0.87 8.28
C SER A 88 12.76 0.80 9.73
N VAL A 89 11.44 0.80 9.95
CA VAL A 89 10.86 0.66 11.29
C VAL A 89 11.09 -0.77 11.79
N ALA A 90 11.78 -0.89 12.91
CA ALA A 90 11.90 -2.17 13.61
C ALA A 90 10.54 -2.58 14.19
N TYR A 91 10.02 -3.74 13.78
CA TYR A 91 8.74 -4.25 14.25
C TYR A 91 8.85 -5.74 14.60
N THR A 92 8.51 -6.08 15.84
CA THR A 92 8.46 -7.48 16.31
C THR A 92 7.04 -8.01 16.21
N LYS A 93 6.87 -9.13 15.49
CA LYS A 93 5.57 -9.82 15.38
C LYS A 93 5.34 -10.73 16.59
N SER A 94 4.76 -10.19 17.66
CA SER A 94 4.47 -10.95 18.89
C SER A 94 3.09 -11.62 18.90
N VAL A 95 2.15 -11.14 18.09
CA VAL A 95 0.81 -11.73 17.95
C VAL A 95 0.75 -12.54 16.66
N THR A 96 0.51 -13.84 16.79
CA THR A 96 0.48 -14.79 15.66
C THR A 96 -0.93 -15.07 15.14
N SER A 97 -1.96 -14.82 15.95
CA SER A 97 -3.37 -14.98 15.58
C SER A 97 -4.24 -13.94 16.29
N THR A 98 -5.29 -13.50 15.61
CA THR A 98 -6.29 -12.56 16.13
C THR A 98 -7.62 -13.24 16.47
N ILE A 99 -7.71 -14.57 16.36
CA ILE A 99 -8.95 -15.34 16.57
C ILE A 99 -9.52 -15.11 17.98
N ASP A 100 -8.68 -15.21 19.01
CA ASP A 100 -9.13 -15.07 20.41
C ASP A 100 -9.65 -13.65 20.71
N TYR A 101 -9.00 -12.64 20.12
CA TYR A 101 -9.47 -11.25 20.22
C TYR A 101 -10.81 -11.06 19.49
N HIS A 102 -10.96 -11.64 18.31
CA HIS A 102 -12.22 -11.56 17.57
C HIS A 102 -13.37 -12.22 18.34
N LYS A 103 -13.15 -13.40 18.93
CA LYS A 103 -14.12 -14.08 19.82
C LYS A 103 -14.48 -13.27 21.05
N TYR A 104 -13.51 -12.55 21.63
CA TYR A 104 -13.77 -11.67 22.77
C TYR A 104 -14.67 -10.49 22.36
N PHE A 105 -14.38 -9.87 21.22
CA PHE A 105 -15.14 -8.73 20.71
C PHE A 105 -16.52 -9.11 20.15
N SER A 106 -16.70 -10.33 19.62
CA SER A 106 -18.00 -10.79 19.13
C SER A 106 -19.05 -10.94 20.25
N LYS A 107 -18.59 -11.10 21.50
CA LYS A 107 -19.45 -11.11 22.70
C LYS A 107 -19.85 -9.71 23.17
N GLN A 108 -19.29 -8.65 22.57
CA GLN A 108 -19.63 -7.26 22.88
C GLN A 108 -20.71 -6.74 21.92
N ASN A 109 -21.35 -5.62 22.26
CA ASN A 109 -22.31 -4.96 21.37
C ASN A 109 -21.61 -4.19 20.24
N LEU A 110 -20.84 -4.90 19.42
CA LEU A 110 -20.05 -4.38 18.31
C LEU A 110 -20.44 -5.08 17.00
N ARG A 111 -20.47 -4.31 15.91
CA ARG A 111 -20.65 -4.85 14.57
C ARG A 111 -19.31 -4.94 13.86
N ALA A 112 -18.92 -6.14 13.46
CA ALA A 112 -17.73 -6.39 12.65
C ALA A 112 -18.09 -6.60 11.17
N LEU A 113 -17.23 -6.12 10.27
CA LEU A 113 -17.26 -6.43 8.85
C LEU A 113 -15.86 -6.95 8.45
N VAL A 114 -15.81 -8.17 7.97
CA VAL A 114 -14.59 -8.79 7.41
C VAL A 114 -14.79 -8.90 5.90
N TYR A 115 -13.85 -8.38 5.12
CA TYR A 115 -13.90 -8.41 3.66
C TYR A 115 -12.54 -8.79 3.09
N SER A 116 -12.53 -9.35 1.88
CA SER A 116 -11.30 -9.72 1.16
C SER A 116 -11.53 -9.61 -0.34
N GLY A 117 -10.49 -9.20 -1.07
CA GLY A 117 -10.51 -9.21 -2.53
C GLY A 117 -10.25 -10.61 -3.05
N ASP A 118 -11.05 -11.06 -4.02
CA ASP A 118 -10.92 -12.38 -4.66
C ASP A 118 -9.67 -12.52 -5.52
N HIS A 119 -9.10 -11.39 -5.98
CA HIS A 119 -7.88 -11.34 -6.78
C HIS A 119 -6.58 -11.11 -5.98
N ASP A 120 -6.64 -10.97 -4.66
CA ASP A 120 -5.44 -10.92 -3.80
C ASP A 120 -4.94 -12.35 -3.55
N MET A 121 -3.71 -12.65 -3.94
CA MET A 121 -3.07 -13.93 -3.63
C MET A 121 -2.07 -13.84 -2.47
N ASN A 122 -1.74 -12.63 -2.01
CA ASN A 122 -0.89 -12.41 -0.85
C ASN A 122 -1.66 -12.74 0.43
N ILE A 123 -2.93 -12.34 0.51
CA ILE A 123 -3.90 -12.79 1.52
C ILE A 123 -5.17 -13.29 0.80
N PRO A 124 -5.22 -14.57 0.38
CA PRO A 124 -6.34 -15.10 -0.38
C PRO A 124 -7.67 -15.04 0.38
N HIS A 125 -8.76 -14.72 -0.32
CA HIS A 125 -10.10 -14.70 0.28
C HIS A 125 -10.49 -16.03 0.97
N ILE A 126 -10.03 -17.17 0.46
CA ILE A 126 -10.22 -18.49 1.08
C ILE A 126 -9.55 -18.59 2.47
N ALA A 127 -8.43 -17.87 2.70
CA ALA A 127 -7.78 -17.83 4.00
C ALA A 127 -8.64 -17.07 5.01
N THR A 128 -9.27 -15.96 4.58
CA THR A 128 -10.20 -15.19 5.41
C THR A 128 -11.46 -16.00 5.73
N GLN A 129 -12.02 -16.74 4.76
CA GLN A 129 -13.17 -17.63 4.99
C GLN A 129 -12.85 -18.71 6.03
N ASN A 130 -11.69 -19.35 5.90
CA ASN A 130 -11.23 -20.33 6.88
C ASN A 130 -11.02 -19.70 8.26
N TRP A 131 -10.37 -18.53 8.32
CA TRP A 131 -10.17 -17.78 9.57
C TRP A 131 -11.51 -17.43 10.25
N ASP A 132 -12.50 -16.97 9.49
CA ASP A 132 -13.84 -16.63 10.01
C ASP A 132 -14.55 -17.86 10.57
N SER A 133 -14.44 -19.01 9.89
CA SER A 133 -14.99 -20.26 10.43
C SER A 133 -14.40 -20.60 11.80
N TYR A 134 -13.07 -20.51 11.99
CA TYR A 134 -12.44 -20.72 13.29
C TYR A 134 -12.84 -19.69 14.34
N ALA A 135 -13.06 -18.44 13.91
CA ALA A 135 -13.46 -17.35 14.79
C ALA A 135 -14.90 -17.48 15.30
N GLN A 136 -15.74 -18.27 14.63
CA GLN A 136 -17.16 -18.50 14.98
C GLN A 136 -17.43 -19.82 15.73
N LEU A 137 -16.43 -20.69 15.94
CA LEU A 137 -16.57 -22.04 16.55
C LEU A 137 -17.05 -22.10 18.03
N GLU A 138 -17.48 -21.00 18.65
CA GLU A 138 -18.05 -20.99 20.02
C GLU A 138 -19.55 -20.66 20.07
N HIS A 139 -20.22 -20.64 18.92
CA HIS A 139 -21.68 -20.47 18.84
C HIS A 139 -22.46 -21.81 18.67
N GLN A 140 -21.79 -22.96 18.82
CA GLN A 140 -22.40 -24.30 18.93
C GLN A 140 -22.11 -24.89 20.30
#